data_AF-G4CMX2-F1
#
_entry.id   AF-G4CMX2-F1
#
_cell.length_a   1.000
_cell.length_b   1.000
_cell.length_c   1.000
_cell.angle_alpha   90.00
_cell.angle_beta   90.00
_cell.angle_gamma   90.00
#
_symmetry.space_group_name_H-M   'P 1'
#
loop_
_entity.id
_entity.type
_entity.pdbx_description
1 polymer ?
#
loop_
_entity_poly.entity_id
_entity_poly.type
_entity_poly.pdbx_seq_one_letter_code
_entity_poly.pdbx_strand_id
1 'polypeptide(L)'
;MTSRYELDPVGRLKKQIAALNGLSESGKAAVGAGYIPAHTAVKRSYGYDKTGNLLHSTDQRTGTTHFEYDKLGQPLKVKNQTFAFDPAYNLINEYGEQVKDNRIAAYNGIKFFYDDFGNTIHKEHSDGSTQNLYYDLFDRLVKVETFMKNAETGEWDKEVWVFEYDALDRRVSKGRLKNGAMETVENVSDGLRDNACLKTQTGKGILDSEITFLWDGSRLLQEHNSDGLYTYIYTDQDSYEPLAQIHNYTNTESESRQEVNYFHCDQIGIPREMTDKDGKLLWFGEYDAWGKLTEETNVTGRAHQPFRLQNQYCDREIRLHYNFFRYYDPDVGRFVNQDPIGLLGGDNLYLFAPNGQVWIDPLGLVKTPRVTYASNGAVKSASVVIRRKDLGKGKSTSKENRDYVKSLGRCDDDAGHILGKLLGGSRNNRNMFPQLPKINRGQYRDFERDIYNLVKANGKTKLSWSFNTPPGFTRPTSVVYRVYQQGQLVLQRTFRNI
;
A
#
# COMPACT_ATOMS: atom_id res chain seq x y z
N MET A 1 19.89 -14.63 17.18
CA MET A 1 19.63 -13.18 17.30
C MET A 1 18.36 -12.95 18.12
N THR A 2 18.25 -11.85 18.86
CA THR A 2 17.01 -11.47 19.58
C THR A 2 16.52 -10.11 19.09
N SER A 3 15.24 -10.03 18.70
CA SER A 3 14.55 -8.78 18.34
C SER A 3 13.62 -8.34 19.46
N ARG A 4 13.57 -7.03 19.72
CA ARG A 4 12.68 -6.41 20.70
C ARG A 4 11.96 -5.23 20.07
N TYR A 5 10.67 -5.15 20.37
CA TYR A 5 9.76 -4.14 19.89
C TYR A 5 9.14 -3.43 21.09
N GLU A 6 9.24 -2.10 21.12
CA GLU A 6 8.50 -1.27 22.07
C GLU A 6 7.34 -0.63 21.30
N LEU A 7 6.12 -0.83 21.78
CA LEU A 7 4.92 -0.25 21.19
C LEU A 7 4.40 0.92 22.04
N ASP A 8 3.71 1.87 21.42
CA ASP A 8 2.93 2.87 22.15
C ASP A 8 1.60 2.29 22.68
N PRO A 9 0.84 3.03 23.51
CA PRO A 9 -0.43 2.54 24.07
C PRO A 9 -1.52 2.21 23.05
N VAL A 10 -1.37 2.62 21.78
CA VAL A 10 -2.32 2.30 20.70
C VAL A 10 -1.79 1.24 19.73
N GLY A 11 -0.65 0.62 20.06
CA GLY A 11 -0.06 -0.51 19.34
C GLY A 11 0.87 -0.14 18.20
N ARG A 12 1.29 1.12 18.07
CA ARG A 12 2.24 1.55 17.03
C ARG A 12 3.68 1.31 17.47
N LEU A 13 4.55 0.93 16.55
CA LEU A 13 5.96 0.71 16.83
C LEU A 13 6.67 2.01 17.23
N LYS A 14 7.20 2.08 18.45
CA LYS A 14 8.04 3.19 18.93
C LYS A 14 9.52 2.92 18.79
N LYS A 15 9.93 1.66 18.89
CA LYS A 15 11.34 1.30 18.86
C LYS A 15 11.51 -0.16 18.49
N GLN A 16 12.57 -0.44 17.73
CA GLN A 16 12.99 -1.78 17.37
C GLN A 16 14.49 -1.91 17.60
N ILE A 17 14.90 -2.97 18.29
CA ILE A 17 16.30 -3.36 18.45
C ILE A 17 16.45 -4.83 18.08
N ALA A 18 17.42 -5.16 17.21
CA ALA A 18 17.84 -6.52 16.94
C ALA A 18 19.36 -6.65 17.12
N ALA A 19 19.80 -7.60 17.94
CA ALA A 19 21.21 -7.82 18.26
C ALA A 19 21.56 -9.31 18.41
N LEU A 20 22.80 -9.68 18.09
CA LEU A 20 23.38 -10.97 18.50
C LEU A 20 23.65 -10.94 20.01
N ASN A 21 23.15 -11.94 20.74
CA ASN A 21 23.44 -12.26 22.15
C ASN A 21 23.59 -11.05 23.10
N GLY A 22 22.55 -10.78 23.92
CA GLY A 22 22.73 -9.94 25.12
C GLY A 22 21.85 -8.70 25.26
N LEU A 23 20.55 -8.77 24.94
CA LEU A 23 19.61 -7.75 25.42
C LEU A 23 19.12 -8.16 26.83
N SER A 24 19.53 -7.43 27.88
CA SER A 24 18.88 -7.50 29.20
C SER A 24 17.53 -6.76 29.13
N GLU A 25 16.51 -7.13 29.92
CA GLU A 25 15.14 -6.56 29.91
C GLU A 25 15.08 -5.02 29.89
N SER A 26 16.12 -4.32 30.37
CA SER A 26 16.22 -2.86 30.40
C SER A 26 16.87 -2.18 29.17
N GLY A 27 17.30 -2.94 28.16
CA GLY A 27 17.93 -2.40 26.95
C GLY A 27 19.37 -1.89 27.16
N LYS A 28 19.98 -2.14 28.33
CA LYS A 28 21.42 -1.93 28.56
C LYS A 28 22.19 -3.20 28.23
N ALA A 29 23.23 -3.07 27.41
CA ALA A 29 24.19 -4.14 27.14
C ALA A 29 24.84 -4.58 28.46
N ALA A 30 24.91 -5.88 28.72
CA ALA A 30 25.63 -6.42 29.86
C ALA A 30 27.13 -6.26 29.60
N VAL A 31 27.79 -5.33 30.29
CA VAL A 31 29.24 -5.14 30.19
C VAL A 31 29.91 -6.02 31.23
N GLY A 32 30.14 -7.29 30.88
CA GLY A 32 31.11 -8.14 31.57
C GLY A 32 32.49 -7.95 30.95
N ALA A 33 33.55 -7.80 31.74
CA ALA A 33 34.92 -7.66 31.25
C ALA A 33 35.28 -8.88 30.37
N GLY A 34 35.40 -8.66 29.06
CA GLY A 34 35.58 -9.71 28.03
C GLY A 34 34.50 -9.76 26.95
N TYR A 35 33.41 -8.99 27.07
CA TYR A 35 32.33 -8.94 26.06
C TYR A 35 32.72 -8.08 24.85
N ILE A 36 32.80 -8.67 23.66
CA ILE A 36 32.83 -7.94 22.38
C ILE A 36 31.46 -7.25 22.24
N PRO A 37 31.38 -5.95 21.90
CA PRO A 37 30.09 -5.26 21.78
C PRO A 37 29.16 -6.01 20.83
N ALA A 38 27.95 -6.33 21.30
CA ALA A 38 26.93 -6.97 20.49
C ALA A 38 26.75 -6.21 19.17
N HIS A 39 27.06 -6.84 18.03
CA HIS A 39 26.74 -6.30 16.71
C HIS A 39 25.22 -6.09 16.66
N THR A 40 24.80 -4.84 16.76
CA THR A 40 23.40 -4.45 16.71
C THR A 40 23.03 -4.32 15.24
N ALA A 41 22.29 -5.30 14.71
CA ALA A 41 21.89 -5.26 13.31
C ALA A 41 20.76 -4.26 13.06
N VAL A 42 19.93 -3.96 14.07
CA VAL A 42 18.85 -2.97 13.97
C VAL A 42 18.78 -2.16 15.25
N LYS A 43 18.72 -0.84 15.12
CA LYS A 43 18.36 0.06 16.21
C LYS A 43 17.66 1.27 15.61
N ARG A 44 16.36 1.34 15.83
CA ARG A 44 15.53 2.44 15.34
C ARG A 44 14.43 2.83 16.30
N SER A 45 13.93 4.05 16.14
CA SER A 45 12.86 4.61 16.94
C SER A 45 11.98 5.57 16.15
N TYR A 46 10.72 5.67 16.56
CA TYR A 46 9.70 6.45 15.88
C TYR A 46 9.02 7.40 16.86
N GLY A 47 8.77 8.63 16.40
CA GLY A 47 7.93 9.60 17.07
C GLY A 47 6.71 9.91 16.23
N TYR A 48 5.55 9.99 16.87
CA TYR A 48 4.28 10.28 16.19
C TYR A 48 3.62 11.52 16.79
N ASP A 49 2.84 12.21 15.98
CA ASP A 49 1.96 13.26 16.46
C ASP A 49 0.70 12.68 17.13
N LYS A 50 -0.12 13.59 17.66
CA LYS A 50 -1.38 13.26 18.34
C LYS A 50 -2.48 12.77 17.40
N THR A 51 -2.30 12.83 16.09
CA THR A 51 -3.30 12.41 15.09
C THR A 51 -2.97 11.09 14.43
N GLY A 52 -1.75 10.58 14.62
CA GLY A 52 -1.32 9.32 14.02
C GLY A 52 -0.04 9.43 13.23
N ASN A 53 0.26 10.62 12.68
CA ASN A 53 1.29 10.78 11.66
C ASN A 53 2.69 10.59 12.25
N LEU A 54 3.58 9.97 11.49
CA LEU A 54 4.97 9.76 11.87
C LEU A 54 5.70 11.10 11.78
N LEU A 55 6.16 11.70 12.89
CA LEU A 55 6.91 12.96 12.92
C LEU A 55 8.39 12.78 12.62
N HIS A 56 8.97 11.69 13.13
CA HIS A 56 10.36 11.35 12.86
C HIS A 56 10.61 9.85 12.99
N SER A 57 11.59 9.37 12.23
CA SER A 57 12.21 8.06 12.36
C SER A 57 13.70 8.27 12.57
N THR A 58 14.27 7.65 13.60
CA THR A 58 15.72 7.66 13.85
C THR A 58 16.23 6.25 13.67
N ASP A 59 17.14 6.04 12.72
CA ASP A 59 17.80 4.77 12.45
C ASP A 59 19.31 4.90 12.65
N GLN A 60 19.95 3.84 13.17
CA GLN A 60 21.39 3.83 13.42
C GLN A 60 22.25 4.00 12.17
N ARG A 61 21.75 3.63 10.98
CA ARG A 61 22.49 3.72 9.72
C ARG A 61 22.26 5.04 9.01
N THR A 62 20.99 5.48 8.98
CA THR A 62 20.55 6.58 8.09
C THR A 62 20.28 7.88 8.85
N GLY A 63 20.41 7.86 10.18
CA GLY A 63 20.19 9.03 11.03
C GLY A 63 18.70 9.30 11.25
N THR A 64 18.34 10.57 11.44
CA THR A 64 16.95 10.97 11.71
C THR A 64 16.30 11.57 10.48
N THR A 65 15.18 10.98 10.05
CA THR A 65 14.28 11.52 9.03
C THR A 65 13.11 12.22 9.71
N HIS A 66 12.83 13.45 9.30
CA HIS A 66 11.67 14.22 9.75
C HIS A 66 10.59 14.27 8.68
N PHE A 67 9.35 14.39 9.14
CA PHE A 67 8.15 14.40 8.31
C PHE A 67 7.26 15.58 8.69
N GLU A 68 6.72 16.26 7.69
CA GLU A 68 5.78 17.36 7.87
C GLU A 68 4.49 17.03 7.12
N TYR A 69 3.34 17.39 7.70
CA TYR A 69 2.03 17.08 7.14
C TYR A 69 1.12 18.29 7.08
N ASP A 70 0.17 18.27 6.16
CA ASP A 70 -0.95 19.19 6.16
C ASP A 70 -2.01 18.81 7.24
N LYS A 71 -3.06 19.62 7.37
CA LYS A 71 -4.15 19.37 8.34
C LYS A 71 -4.99 18.12 8.05
N LEU A 72 -4.87 17.56 6.84
CA LEU A 72 -5.56 16.35 6.41
C LEU A 72 -4.67 15.10 6.51
N GLY A 73 -3.42 15.26 6.99
CA GLY A 73 -2.46 14.18 7.16
C GLY A 73 -1.69 13.79 5.90
N GLN A 74 -1.67 14.65 4.86
CA GLN A 74 -0.86 14.43 3.66
C GLN A 74 0.59 14.84 3.92
N PRO A 75 1.58 14.04 3.50
CA PRO A 75 2.98 14.39 3.70
C PRO A 75 3.35 15.59 2.82
N LEU A 76 3.65 16.73 3.42
CA LEU A 76 4.15 17.93 2.72
C LEU A 76 5.66 17.87 2.53
N LYS A 77 6.38 17.23 3.45
CA LYS A 77 7.82 17.06 3.38
C LYS A 77 8.26 15.76 4.03
N VAL A 78 9.14 15.03 3.35
CA VAL A 78 9.80 13.82 3.88
C VAL A 78 11.26 13.87 3.46
N LYS A 79 12.19 13.78 4.43
CA LYS A 79 13.63 13.97 4.17
C LYS A 79 13.86 15.31 3.45
N ASN A 80 14.37 15.27 2.22
CA ASN A 80 14.66 16.44 1.38
C ASN A 80 13.61 16.67 0.27
N GLN A 81 12.53 15.88 0.25
CA GLN A 81 11.46 15.96 -0.74
C GLN A 81 10.28 16.75 -0.20
N THR A 82 9.68 17.57 -1.06
CA THR A 82 8.46 18.34 -0.78
C THR A 82 7.36 17.97 -1.75
N PHE A 83 6.12 17.92 -1.27
CA PHE A 83 4.97 17.47 -2.07
C PHE A 83 3.84 18.49 -2.02
N ALA A 84 3.14 18.62 -3.13
CA ALA A 84 1.90 19.37 -3.25
C ALA A 84 0.80 18.43 -3.76
N PHE A 85 -0.43 18.67 -3.31
CA PHE A 85 -1.59 17.86 -3.68
C PHE A 85 -2.76 18.74 -4.07
N ASP A 86 -3.53 18.27 -5.06
CA ASP A 86 -4.86 18.80 -5.32
C ASP A 86 -5.88 18.30 -4.27
N PRO A 87 -7.11 18.84 -4.21
CA PRO A 87 -8.12 18.39 -3.25
C PRO A 87 -8.52 16.91 -3.36
N ALA A 88 -8.22 16.26 -4.49
CA ALA A 88 -8.48 14.84 -4.73
C ALA A 88 -7.27 13.95 -4.42
N TYR A 89 -6.20 14.50 -3.81
CA TYR A 89 -4.96 13.81 -3.42
C TYR A 89 -4.13 13.35 -4.63
N ASN A 90 -4.22 14.09 -5.74
CA ASN A 90 -3.26 13.94 -6.83
C ASN A 90 -2.01 14.75 -6.57
N LEU A 91 -0.85 14.12 -6.78
CA LEU A 91 0.43 14.81 -6.77
C LEU A 91 0.46 15.81 -7.93
N ILE A 92 0.88 17.03 -7.61
CA ILE A 92 0.98 18.15 -8.55
C ILE A 92 2.36 18.79 -8.43
N ASN A 93 2.85 19.38 -9.53
CA ASN A 93 4.15 20.06 -9.52
C ASN A 93 4.01 21.48 -8.96
N GLU A 94 2.87 22.14 -9.26
CA GLU A 94 2.62 23.52 -8.86
C GLU A 94 1.35 23.63 -7.99
N TYR A 95 1.42 24.43 -6.93
CA TYR A 95 0.27 24.64 -6.04
C TYR A 95 -0.91 25.29 -6.79
N GLY A 96 -2.07 24.67 -6.69
CA GLY A 96 -3.31 25.15 -7.32
C GLY A 96 -3.66 24.45 -8.63
N GLU A 97 -2.77 23.61 -9.17
CA GLU A 97 -3.12 22.69 -10.25
C GLU A 97 -4.23 21.73 -9.81
N GLN A 98 -5.06 21.33 -10.77
CA GLN A 98 -6.08 20.30 -10.58
C GLN A 98 -5.90 19.22 -11.63
N VAL A 99 -5.87 17.97 -11.18
CA VAL A 99 -5.73 16.83 -12.07
C VAL A 99 -7.11 16.39 -12.51
N LYS A 100 -7.37 16.56 -13.81
CA LYS A 100 -8.65 16.15 -14.41
C LYS A 100 -8.81 14.63 -14.33
N ASP A 101 -9.99 14.19 -13.88
CA ASP A 101 -10.38 12.78 -13.78
C ASP A 101 -9.41 11.90 -12.95
N ASN A 102 -8.60 12.52 -12.08
CA ASN A 102 -7.48 11.90 -11.35
C ASN A 102 -6.38 11.29 -12.24
N ARG A 103 -6.33 11.66 -13.53
CA ARG A 103 -5.33 11.19 -14.51
C ARG A 103 -4.19 12.20 -14.59
N ILE A 104 -3.10 11.93 -13.86
CA ILE A 104 -1.89 12.79 -13.87
C ILE A 104 -1.30 12.75 -15.28
N ALA A 105 -1.23 13.89 -15.97
CA ALA A 105 -0.61 13.96 -17.30
C ALA A 105 0.93 14.07 -17.21
N ALA A 106 1.44 14.76 -16.20
CA ALA A 106 2.87 14.85 -15.92
C ALA A 106 3.14 15.10 -14.43
N TYR A 107 4.23 14.53 -13.91
CA TYR A 107 4.73 14.79 -12.56
C TYR A 107 6.25 14.53 -12.51
N ASN A 108 7.03 15.45 -11.93
CA ASN A 108 8.49 15.35 -11.81
C ASN A 108 9.21 14.93 -13.12
N GLY A 109 8.78 15.47 -14.26
CA GLY A 109 9.38 15.18 -15.57
C GLY A 109 8.96 13.86 -16.20
N ILE A 110 8.10 13.07 -15.53
CA ILE A 110 7.49 11.86 -16.09
C ILE A 110 6.15 12.24 -16.72
N LYS A 111 5.88 11.77 -17.94
CA LYS A 111 4.56 11.93 -18.59
C LYS A 111 3.81 10.61 -18.62
N PHE A 112 2.49 10.69 -18.50
CA PHE A 112 1.60 9.52 -18.48
C PHE A 112 0.47 9.70 -19.48
N PHE A 113 0.14 8.60 -20.16
CA PHE A 113 -0.94 8.54 -21.12
C PHE A 113 -1.86 7.38 -20.77
N TYR A 114 -3.15 7.60 -20.94
CA TYR A 114 -4.20 6.68 -20.49
C TYR A 114 -5.09 6.27 -21.64
N ASP A 115 -5.65 5.07 -21.56
CA ASP A 115 -6.77 4.67 -22.41
C ASP A 115 -8.10 5.30 -21.92
N ASP A 116 -9.18 5.00 -22.62
CA ASP A 116 -10.52 5.50 -22.28
C ASP A 116 -11.01 4.98 -20.92
N PHE A 117 -10.62 3.76 -20.55
CA PHE A 117 -10.92 3.14 -19.24
C PHE A 117 -10.08 3.71 -18.09
N GLY A 118 -9.03 4.46 -18.41
CA GLY A 118 -8.16 5.11 -17.45
C GLY A 118 -6.97 4.26 -17.01
N ASN A 119 -6.60 3.22 -17.75
CA ASN A 119 -5.35 2.50 -17.53
C ASN A 119 -4.19 3.31 -18.12
N THR A 120 -3.08 3.45 -17.39
CA THR A 120 -1.85 4.03 -17.94
C THR A 120 -1.30 3.08 -19.01
N ILE A 121 -1.29 3.51 -20.27
CA ILE A 121 -0.83 2.72 -21.42
C ILE A 121 0.54 3.14 -21.94
N HIS A 122 0.99 4.35 -21.62
CA HIS A 122 2.33 4.82 -21.98
C HIS A 122 2.92 5.71 -20.87
N LYS A 123 4.22 5.57 -20.63
CA LYS A 123 5.02 6.43 -19.75
C LYS A 123 6.27 6.93 -20.47
N GLU A 124 6.56 8.21 -20.34
CA GLU A 124 7.85 8.81 -20.73
C GLU A 124 8.59 9.21 -19.45
N HIS A 125 9.77 8.63 -19.21
CA HIS A 125 10.58 8.90 -18.02
C HIS A 125 11.55 10.07 -18.25
N SER A 126 11.99 10.70 -17.15
CA SER A 126 12.92 11.84 -17.20
C SER A 126 14.31 11.50 -17.74
N ASP A 127 14.70 10.22 -17.71
CA ASP A 127 15.95 9.71 -18.30
C ASP A 127 15.83 9.44 -19.82
N GLY A 128 14.68 9.71 -20.42
CA GLY A 128 14.38 9.47 -21.82
C GLY A 128 13.88 8.07 -22.13
N SER A 129 13.88 7.14 -21.16
CA SER A 129 13.27 5.83 -21.37
C SER A 129 11.74 5.94 -21.48
N THR A 130 11.12 5.02 -22.22
CA THR A 130 9.67 4.97 -22.37
C THR A 130 9.15 3.57 -22.11
N GLN A 131 7.89 3.47 -21.70
CA GLN A 131 7.22 2.21 -21.43
C GLN A 131 5.84 2.16 -22.09
N ASN A 132 5.53 1.07 -22.78
CA ASN A 132 4.17 0.74 -23.22
C ASN A 132 3.60 -0.35 -22.32
N LEU A 133 2.41 -0.11 -21.76
CA LEU A 133 1.73 -1.02 -20.84
C LEU A 133 0.48 -1.57 -21.53
N TYR A 134 0.30 -2.89 -21.48
CA TYR A 134 -0.79 -3.59 -22.15
C TYR A 134 -1.62 -4.38 -21.14
N TYR A 135 -2.94 -4.24 -21.22
CA TYR A 135 -3.90 -4.84 -20.29
C TYR A 135 -4.80 -5.84 -21.00
N ASP A 136 -5.27 -6.84 -20.28
CA ASP A 136 -6.33 -7.73 -20.76
C ASP A 136 -7.73 -7.16 -20.50
N LEU A 137 -8.77 -7.90 -20.89
CA LEU A 137 -10.18 -7.50 -20.70
C LEU A 137 -10.63 -7.44 -19.22
N PHE A 138 -9.77 -7.84 -18.28
CA PHE A 138 -10.01 -7.76 -16.84
C PHE A 138 -9.19 -6.63 -16.18
N ASP A 139 -8.63 -5.72 -16.98
CA ASP A 139 -7.75 -4.62 -16.54
C ASP A 139 -6.47 -5.09 -15.83
N ARG A 140 -5.98 -6.30 -16.15
CA ARG A 140 -4.72 -6.84 -15.61
C ARG A 140 -3.59 -6.53 -16.56
N LEU A 141 -2.47 -6.01 -16.03
CA LEU A 141 -1.27 -5.71 -16.82
C LEU A 141 -0.62 -7.01 -17.30
N VAL A 142 -0.72 -7.32 -18.59
CA VAL A 142 -0.25 -8.59 -19.16
C VAL A 142 1.09 -8.47 -19.87
N LYS A 143 1.47 -7.28 -20.33
CA LYS A 143 2.74 -7.03 -21.00
C LYS A 143 3.23 -5.60 -20.76
N VAL A 144 4.55 -5.45 -20.65
CA VAL A 144 5.23 -4.14 -20.69
C VAL A 144 6.37 -4.20 -21.69
N GLU A 145 6.47 -3.18 -22.53
CA GLU A 145 7.64 -2.96 -23.39
C GLU A 145 8.39 -1.72 -22.88
N THR A 146 9.65 -1.87 -22.52
CA THR A 146 10.52 -0.77 -22.08
C THR A 146 11.52 -0.46 -23.19
N PHE A 147 11.57 0.80 -23.61
CA PHE A 147 12.57 1.31 -24.54
C PHE A 147 13.54 2.19 -23.77
N MET A 148 14.82 1.84 -23.79
CA MET A 148 15.86 2.56 -23.07
C MET A 148 17.11 2.73 -23.93
N LYS A 149 17.86 3.80 -23.68
CA LYS A 149 19.12 4.03 -24.38
C LYS A 149 20.23 3.26 -23.68
N ASN A 150 20.97 2.45 -24.44
CA ASN A 150 22.18 1.80 -23.97
C ASN A 150 23.23 2.87 -23.65
N ALA A 151 23.74 2.89 -22.42
CA ALA A 151 24.68 3.92 -21.99
C ALA A 151 26.07 3.77 -22.66
N GLU A 152 26.43 2.56 -23.08
CA GLU A 152 27.74 2.25 -23.67
C GLU A 152 27.74 2.45 -25.19
N THR A 153 26.72 1.94 -25.88
CA THR A 153 26.64 2.00 -27.35
C THR A 153 25.88 3.24 -27.86
N GLY A 154 25.01 3.81 -27.02
CA GLY A 154 24.11 4.89 -27.41
C GLY A 154 22.92 4.45 -28.27
N GLU A 155 22.78 3.16 -28.56
CA GLU A 155 21.65 2.58 -29.30
C GLU A 155 20.41 2.44 -28.41
N TRP A 156 19.25 2.21 -29.02
CA TRP A 156 18.01 1.96 -28.30
C TRP A 156 17.77 0.47 -28.14
N ASP A 157 17.67 0.03 -26.89
CA ASP A 157 17.29 -1.33 -26.52
C ASP A 157 15.79 -1.40 -26.20
N LYS A 158 15.18 -2.55 -26.53
CA LYS A 158 13.80 -2.88 -26.17
C LYS A 158 13.79 -4.13 -25.30
N GLU A 159 13.25 -4.02 -24.09
CA GLU A 159 12.94 -5.18 -23.25
C GLU A 159 11.43 -5.40 -23.19
N VAL A 160 11.00 -6.67 -23.23
CA VAL A 160 9.57 -7.02 -23.15
C VAL A 160 9.35 -8.03 -22.05
N TRP A 161 8.47 -7.67 -21.11
CA TRP A 161 8.05 -8.52 -19.99
C TRP A 161 6.59 -8.88 -20.11
N VAL A 162 6.27 -10.13 -19.84
CA VAL A 162 4.92 -10.69 -19.88
C VAL A 162 4.54 -11.29 -18.52
N PHE A 163 3.25 -11.25 -18.19
CA PHE A 163 2.72 -11.68 -16.89
C PHE A 163 1.51 -12.59 -17.06
N GLU A 164 1.40 -13.64 -16.25
CA GLU A 164 0.22 -14.51 -16.22
C GLU A 164 -0.48 -14.50 -14.88
N TYR A 165 -1.79 -14.72 -14.92
CA TYR A 165 -2.66 -14.69 -13.75
C TYR A 165 -3.50 -15.97 -13.67
N ASP A 166 -3.80 -16.40 -12.45
CA ASP A 166 -4.82 -17.41 -12.22
C ASP A 166 -6.25 -16.81 -12.23
N ALA A 167 -7.25 -17.67 -12.02
CA ALA A 167 -8.66 -17.27 -11.98
C ALA A 167 -9.06 -16.41 -10.77
N LEU A 168 -8.13 -16.17 -9.83
CA LEU A 168 -8.32 -15.31 -8.65
C LEU A 168 -7.54 -13.99 -8.78
N ASP A 169 -7.08 -13.66 -10.00
CA ASP A 169 -6.27 -12.49 -10.35
C ASP A 169 -4.89 -12.42 -9.69
N ARG A 170 -4.36 -13.58 -9.27
CA ARG A 170 -3.03 -13.66 -8.67
C ARG A 170 -2.01 -13.92 -9.75
N ARG A 171 -0.93 -13.15 -9.78
CA ARG A 171 0.13 -13.33 -10.77
C ARG A 171 0.87 -14.64 -10.51
N VAL A 172 0.77 -15.61 -11.42
CA VAL A 172 1.39 -16.94 -11.28
C VAL A 172 2.74 -17.05 -11.99
N SER A 173 3.01 -16.17 -12.96
CA SER A 173 4.32 -16.11 -13.62
C SER A 173 4.64 -14.72 -14.15
N LYS A 174 5.94 -14.45 -14.33
CA LYS A 174 6.45 -13.37 -15.17
C LYS A 174 7.67 -13.86 -15.94
N GLY A 175 7.93 -13.30 -17.13
CA GLY A 175 9.12 -13.63 -17.88
C GLY A 175 9.51 -12.56 -18.89
N ARG A 176 10.79 -12.54 -19.25
CA ARG A 176 11.34 -11.64 -20.28
C ARG A 176 11.44 -12.36 -21.61
N LEU A 177 10.91 -11.76 -22.67
CA LEU A 177 11.02 -12.28 -24.02
C LEU A 177 12.44 -12.07 -24.56
N LYS A 178 12.97 -13.07 -25.27
CA LYS A 178 14.20 -12.98 -26.06
C LYS A 178 14.06 -11.90 -27.14
N ASN A 179 15.14 -11.18 -27.42
CA ASN A 179 15.18 -10.24 -28.54
C ASN A 179 14.82 -10.95 -29.86
N GLY A 180 13.94 -10.35 -30.67
CA GLY A 180 13.45 -10.93 -31.92
C GLY A 180 12.46 -12.10 -31.76
N ALA A 181 12.10 -12.50 -30.53
CA ALA A 181 11.15 -13.61 -30.32
C ALA A 181 9.72 -13.29 -30.77
N MET A 182 9.33 -12.02 -30.85
CA MET A 182 8.05 -11.63 -31.45
C MET A 182 8.08 -11.62 -32.98
N GLU A 183 9.26 -11.45 -33.60
CA GLU A 183 9.43 -11.40 -35.06
C GLU A 183 9.49 -12.81 -35.68
N THR A 184 9.95 -13.81 -34.93
CA THR A 184 9.97 -15.22 -35.37
C THR A 184 8.60 -15.90 -35.33
N VAL A 185 7.57 -15.23 -34.81
CA VAL A 185 6.19 -15.73 -34.70
C VAL A 185 5.32 -15.10 -35.81
N GLU A 186 5.74 -15.26 -37.07
CA GLU A 186 5.06 -14.70 -38.25
C GLU A 186 3.71 -15.38 -38.62
N ASN A 187 3.22 -16.37 -37.86
CA ASN A 187 1.99 -17.11 -38.22
C ASN A 187 1.07 -17.45 -37.05
N VAL A 188 0.89 -16.54 -36.08
CA VAL A 188 -0.14 -16.74 -35.04
C VAL A 188 -1.03 -15.50 -34.95
N SER A 189 -2.20 -15.63 -35.57
CA SER A 189 -3.37 -14.74 -35.52
C SER A 189 -3.62 -14.14 -34.13
N ASP A 190 -4.21 -12.94 -34.07
CA ASP A 190 -4.99 -12.22 -33.02
C ASP A 190 -5.01 -12.69 -31.54
N GLY A 191 -4.81 -13.97 -31.24
CA GLY A 191 -4.65 -14.57 -29.91
C GLY A 191 -3.33 -14.25 -29.17
N LEU A 192 -2.46 -13.40 -29.72
CA LEU A 192 -1.36 -12.77 -28.97
C LEU A 192 -1.85 -11.67 -28.00
N ARG A 193 -3.16 -11.34 -28.02
CA ARG A 193 -3.80 -10.47 -27.02
C ARG A 193 -4.01 -11.15 -25.65
N ASP A 194 -3.97 -12.48 -25.59
CA ASP A 194 -4.45 -13.26 -24.42
C ASP A 194 -3.38 -14.12 -23.72
N ASN A 195 -2.08 -13.80 -23.84
CA ASN A 195 -0.97 -14.56 -23.21
C ASN A 195 -0.94 -16.08 -23.54
N ALA A 196 -1.72 -16.55 -24.50
CA ALA A 196 -1.85 -17.97 -24.85
C ALA A 196 -0.52 -18.59 -25.34
N CYS A 197 0.44 -17.76 -25.77
CA CYS A 197 1.77 -18.16 -26.23
C CYS A 197 2.64 -18.81 -25.14
N LEU A 198 2.42 -18.48 -23.86
CA LEU A 198 3.16 -19.07 -22.72
C LEU A 198 2.75 -20.51 -22.40
N LYS A 199 1.58 -20.96 -22.88
CA LYS A 199 1.03 -22.30 -22.62
C LYS A 199 1.52 -23.40 -23.57
N THR A 200 2.39 -23.07 -24.53
CA THR A 200 2.87 -24.02 -25.55
C THR A 200 4.28 -24.52 -25.20
N GLN A 201 4.64 -25.75 -25.58
CA GLN A 201 6.02 -26.26 -25.44
C GLN A 201 7.05 -25.38 -26.16
N THR A 202 6.63 -24.65 -27.20
CA THR A 202 7.41 -23.62 -27.92
C THR A 202 7.53 -22.29 -27.16
N GLY A 203 6.62 -22.00 -26.22
CA GLY A 203 6.58 -20.78 -25.40
C GLY A 203 7.71 -20.65 -24.37
N LYS A 204 8.26 -21.77 -23.88
CA LYS A 204 9.48 -21.73 -23.05
C LYS A 204 10.73 -21.37 -23.86
N GLY A 205 10.70 -21.60 -25.17
CA GLY A 205 11.81 -21.27 -26.07
C GLY A 205 11.95 -19.78 -26.38
N ILE A 206 10.93 -18.97 -26.09
CA ILE A 206 10.91 -17.52 -26.37
C ILE A 206 11.26 -16.65 -25.16
N LEU A 207 11.28 -17.20 -23.95
CA LEU A 207 11.73 -16.50 -22.74
C LEU A 207 13.21 -16.75 -22.49
N ASP A 208 13.96 -15.74 -22.06
CA ASP A 208 15.32 -15.90 -21.55
C ASP A 208 15.40 -15.91 -20.01
N SER A 209 14.32 -15.50 -19.35
CA SER A 209 14.14 -15.57 -17.91
C SER A 209 12.67 -15.76 -17.56
N GLU A 210 12.40 -16.54 -16.52
CA GLU A 210 11.06 -16.83 -16.00
C GLU A 210 11.10 -16.89 -14.47
N ILE A 211 10.10 -16.30 -13.84
CA ILE A 211 9.82 -16.43 -12.41
C ILE A 211 8.39 -16.94 -12.28
N THR A 212 8.21 -18.00 -11.51
CA THR A 212 6.89 -18.56 -11.17
C THR A 212 6.56 -18.30 -9.72
N PHE A 213 5.28 -18.09 -9.41
CA PHE A 213 4.80 -17.68 -8.10
C PHE A 213 3.75 -18.64 -7.55
N LEU A 214 3.85 -18.97 -6.25
CA LEU A 214 2.85 -19.72 -5.51
C LEU A 214 2.24 -18.83 -4.42
N TRP A 215 0.93 -18.92 -4.23
CA TRP A 215 0.16 -18.03 -3.34
C TRP A 215 -0.57 -18.79 -2.24
N ASP A 216 -0.50 -18.26 -1.01
CA ASP A 216 -1.39 -18.60 0.11
C ASP A 216 -2.46 -17.50 0.26
N GLY A 217 -3.68 -17.77 -0.20
CA GLY A 217 -4.72 -16.75 -0.32
C GLY A 217 -4.23 -15.58 -1.19
N SER A 218 -4.07 -14.40 -0.58
CA SER A 218 -3.56 -13.18 -1.22
C SER A 218 -2.09 -12.87 -0.93
N ARG A 219 -1.36 -13.77 -0.25
CA ARG A 219 0.05 -13.59 0.11
C ARG A 219 0.94 -14.43 -0.78
N LEU A 220 2.09 -13.88 -1.17
CA LEU A 220 3.08 -14.61 -1.94
C LEU A 220 3.76 -15.64 -1.03
N LEU A 221 3.52 -16.92 -1.27
CA LEU A 221 4.11 -18.00 -0.49
C LEU A 221 5.50 -18.36 -1.01
N GLN A 222 5.63 -18.51 -2.33
CA GLN A 222 6.92 -18.86 -2.95
C GLN A 222 7.11 -18.15 -4.28
N GLU A 223 8.37 -17.94 -4.63
CA GLU A 223 8.80 -17.71 -6.00
C GLU A 223 9.90 -18.69 -6.40
N HIS A 224 9.94 -19.06 -7.67
CA HIS A 224 10.96 -19.94 -8.22
C HIS A 224 11.50 -19.34 -9.52
N ASN A 225 12.82 -19.16 -9.56
CA ASN A 225 13.56 -18.57 -10.68
C ASN A 225 14.90 -19.31 -10.86
N SER A 226 15.79 -18.78 -11.72
CA SER A 226 17.11 -19.36 -11.99
C SER A 226 18.00 -19.48 -10.74
N ASP A 227 17.78 -18.63 -9.74
CA ASP A 227 18.58 -18.59 -8.51
C ASP A 227 18.06 -19.60 -7.47
N GLY A 228 16.91 -20.22 -7.71
CA GLY A 228 16.33 -21.26 -6.86
C GLY A 228 14.92 -20.91 -6.38
N LEU A 229 14.50 -21.60 -5.32
CA LEU A 229 13.18 -21.48 -4.71
C LEU A 229 13.26 -20.62 -3.45
N TYR A 230 12.53 -19.50 -3.44
CA TYR A 230 12.35 -18.66 -2.26
C TYR A 230 10.98 -18.94 -1.66
N THR A 231 10.92 -19.23 -0.36
CA THR A 231 9.68 -19.38 0.42
C THR A 231 9.62 -18.29 1.46
N TYR A 232 8.48 -17.59 1.55
CA TYR A 232 8.30 -16.48 2.47
C TYR A 232 7.41 -16.85 3.66
N ILE A 233 7.80 -16.37 4.83
CA ILE A 233 7.09 -16.52 6.10
C ILE A 233 6.72 -15.13 6.58
N TYR A 234 5.48 -14.95 7.05
CA TYR A 234 4.93 -13.68 7.52
C TYR A 234 4.78 -13.65 9.05
N THR A 235 4.68 -12.45 9.64
CA THR A 235 4.66 -12.28 11.10
C THR A 235 3.46 -12.90 11.80
N ASP A 236 2.30 -12.96 11.14
CA ASP A 236 1.09 -13.64 11.64
C ASP A 236 0.15 -14.09 10.50
N GLN A 237 -0.99 -14.71 10.83
CA GLN A 237 -1.92 -15.27 9.86
C GLN A 237 -2.62 -14.21 8.99
N ASP A 238 -2.81 -12.99 9.49
CA ASP A 238 -3.53 -11.90 8.83
C ASP A 238 -2.60 -10.75 8.39
N SER A 239 -1.29 -10.94 8.52
CA SER A 239 -0.25 -9.96 8.20
C SER A 239 0.39 -10.21 6.84
N TYR A 240 0.82 -9.11 6.21
CA TYR A 240 1.59 -9.07 4.99
C TYR A 240 3.03 -8.58 5.23
N GLU A 241 3.40 -8.35 6.49
CA GLU A 241 4.77 -8.02 6.89
C GLU A 241 5.64 -9.29 6.82
N PRO A 242 6.68 -9.31 5.97
CA PRO A 242 7.53 -10.49 5.84
C PRO A 242 8.40 -10.63 7.09
N LEU A 243 8.57 -11.87 7.55
CA LEU A 243 9.36 -12.24 8.72
C LEU A 243 10.65 -12.97 8.31
N ALA A 244 10.53 -13.97 7.46
CA ALA A 244 11.68 -14.75 7.00
C ALA A 244 11.53 -15.21 5.55
N GLN A 245 12.67 -15.50 4.93
CA GLN A 245 12.81 -16.08 3.60
C GLN A 245 13.67 -17.33 3.73
N ILE A 246 13.18 -18.46 3.21
CA ILE A 246 13.95 -19.68 3.04
C ILE A 246 14.33 -19.78 1.57
N HIS A 247 15.62 -19.77 1.26
CA HIS A 247 16.15 -19.89 -0.09
C HIS A 247 16.78 -21.26 -0.27
N ASN A 248 16.19 -22.07 -1.15
CA ASN A 248 16.75 -23.36 -1.56
C ASN A 248 17.35 -23.22 -2.96
N TYR A 249 18.62 -23.54 -3.12
CA TYR A 249 19.33 -23.41 -4.39
C TYR A 249 20.37 -24.52 -4.58
N THR A 250 20.81 -24.70 -5.83
CA THR A 250 21.92 -25.60 -6.16
C THR A 250 23.16 -24.75 -6.43
N ASN A 251 24.26 -24.99 -5.71
CA ASN A 251 25.50 -24.26 -5.92
C ASN A 251 26.26 -24.73 -7.18
N THR A 252 27.38 -24.09 -7.48
CA THR A 252 28.25 -24.43 -8.63
C THR A 252 28.83 -25.85 -8.55
N GLU A 253 28.84 -26.46 -7.38
CA GLU A 253 29.32 -27.83 -7.12
C GLU A 253 28.18 -28.87 -7.23
N SER A 254 27.01 -28.46 -7.72
CA SER A 254 25.80 -29.30 -7.84
C SER A 254 25.24 -29.80 -6.50
N GLU A 255 25.52 -29.09 -5.41
CA GLU A 255 25.00 -29.40 -4.08
C GLU A 255 23.76 -28.57 -3.77
N SER A 256 22.73 -29.22 -3.21
CA SER A 256 21.57 -28.53 -2.66
C SER A 256 21.93 -27.80 -1.36
N ARG A 257 21.70 -26.49 -1.35
CA ARG A 257 21.92 -25.60 -0.21
C ARG A 257 20.61 -24.96 0.21
N GLN A 258 20.51 -24.64 1.50
CA GLN A 258 19.39 -23.92 2.08
C GLN A 258 19.91 -22.78 2.96
N GLU A 259 19.34 -21.60 2.78
CA GLU A 259 19.61 -20.43 3.60
C GLU A 259 18.32 -19.88 4.20
N VAL A 260 18.42 -19.36 5.43
CA VAL A 260 17.31 -18.70 6.11
C VAL A 260 17.71 -17.27 6.41
N ASN A 261 16.97 -16.35 5.83
CA ASN A 261 17.15 -14.92 5.93
C ASN A 261 15.97 -14.31 6.69
N TYR A 262 16.21 -13.31 7.52
CA TYR A 262 15.21 -12.65 8.36
C TYR A 262 15.05 -11.20 7.93
N PHE A 263 13.80 -10.78 7.69
CA PHE A 263 13.48 -9.39 7.36
C PHE A 263 13.35 -8.56 8.64
N HIS A 264 13.85 -7.33 8.59
CA HIS A 264 13.71 -6.34 9.65
C HIS A 264 12.95 -5.14 9.10
N CYS A 265 11.65 -5.12 9.36
CA CYS A 265 10.75 -4.14 8.79
C CYS A 265 10.62 -2.87 9.65
N ASP A 266 10.18 -1.78 9.02
CA ASP A 266 9.83 -0.53 9.70
C ASP A 266 8.40 -0.52 10.26
N GLN A 267 7.95 0.62 10.78
CA GLN A 267 6.65 0.78 11.44
C GLN A 267 5.42 0.50 10.55
N ILE A 268 5.59 0.49 9.23
CA ILE A 268 4.54 0.15 8.26
C ILE A 268 4.81 -1.17 7.55
N GLY A 269 5.84 -1.91 7.96
CA GLY A 269 6.16 -3.24 7.44
C GLY A 269 7.02 -3.23 6.18
N ILE A 270 7.67 -2.12 5.82
CA ILE A 270 8.65 -2.09 4.72
C ILE A 270 9.95 -2.71 5.23
N PRO A 271 10.53 -3.73 4.57
CA PRO A 271 11.84 -4.27 4.93
C PRO A 271 12.95 -3.22 4.82
N ARG A 272 13.71 -2.99 5.90
CA ARG A 272 14.85 -2.06 5.92
C ARG A 272 16.18 -2.77 5.97
N GLU A 273 16.23 -3.95 6.57
CA GLU A 273 17.39 -4.84 6.56
C GLU A 273 16.98 -6.30 6.37
N MET A 274 17.94 -7.10 5.94
CA MET A 274 17.87 -8.55 5.97
C MET A 274 19.13 -9.12 6.61
N THR A 275 18.98 -10.12 7.49
CA THR A 275 20.11 -10.82 8.13
C THR A 275 20.03 -12.33 7.94
N ASP A 276 21.15 -13.04 8.03
CA ASP A 276 21.14 -14.50 8.09
C ASP A 276 20.73 -15.02 9.49
N LYS A 277 20.71 -16.35 9.64
CA LYS A 277 20.45 -17.06 10.90
C LYS A 277 21.40 -16.69 12.05
N ASP A 278 22.61 -16.28 11.73
CA ASP A 278 23.61 -15.89 12.72
C ASP A 278 23.48 -14.40 13.06
N GLY A 279 22.63 -13.64 12.36
CA GLY A 279 22.38 -12.21 12.56
C GLY A 279 23.36 -11.31 11.80
N LYS A 280 24.13 -11.86 10.86
CA LYS A 280 24.99 -11.08 9.97
C LYS A 280 24.13 -10.36 8.94
N LEU A 281 24.44 -9.08 8.70
CA LEU A 281 23.74 -8.27 7.71
C LEU A 281 24.00 -8.78 6.29
N LEU A 282 22.93 -9.00 5.54
CA LEU A 282 22.95 -9.45 4.13
C LEU A 282 22.62 -8.31 3.17
N TRP A 283 21.68 -7.45 3.58
CA TRP A 283 21.09 -6.42 2.74
C TRP A 283 20.51 -5.28 3.60
N PHE A 284 20.53 -4.05 3.11
CA PHE A 284 19.73 -2.94 3.64
C PHE A 284 19.37 -1.92 2.56
N GLY A 285 18.30 -1.16 2.79
CA GLY A 285 17.76 -0.22 1.81
C GLY A 285 17.15 1.05 2.41
N GLU A 286 17.29 2.16 1.66
CA GLU A 286 16.59 3.41 1.92
C GLU A 286 15.43 3.60 0.96
N TYR A 287 14.38 4.26 1.43
CA TYR A 287 13.14 4.44 0.69
C TYR A 287 12.68 5.89 0.75
N ASP A 288 12.01 6.34 -0.30
CA ASP A 288 11.32 7.62 -0.32
C ASP A 288 9.95 7.57 0.38
N ALA A 289 9.21 8.68 0.31
CA ALA A 289 7.88 8.82 0.91
C ALA A 289 6.82 7.88 0.31
N TRP A 290 7.07 7.32 -0.88
CA TRP A 290 6.14 6.49 -1.64
C TRP A 290 6.57 5.02 -1.66
N GLY A 291 7.60 4.65 -0.90
CA GLY A 291 8.08 3.28 -0.83
C GLY A 291 8.94 2.87 -2.04
N LYS A 292 9.42 3.83 -2.83
CA LYS A 292 10.46 3.59 -3.84
C LYS A 292 11.79 3.37 -3.13
N LEU A 293 12.50 2.30 -3.48
CA LEU A 293 13.87 2.07 -3.01
C LEU A 293 14.80 3.10 -3.69
N THR A 294 15.40 3.99 -2.92
CA THR A 294 16.29 5.06 -3.44
C THR A 294 17.76 4.69 -3.33
N GLU A 295 18.12 3.93 -2.30
CA GLU A 295 19.48 3.44 -2.08
C GLU A 295 19.42 1.98 -1.60
N GLU A 296 20.38 1.18 -2.05
CA GLU A 296 20.44 -0.24 -1.75
C GLU A 296 21.90 -0.63 -1.47
N THR A 297 22.11 -1.47 -0.46
CA THR A 297 23.40 -2.14 -0.26
C THR A 297 23.17 -3.64 -0.09
N ASN A 298 23.58 -4.42 -1.10
CA ASN A 298 23.61 -5.87 -1.05
C ASN A 298 25.00 -6.33 -0.57
N VAL A 299 25.14 -6.51 0.75
CA VAL A 299 26.43 -6.81 1.42
C VAL A 299 27.09 -8.08 0.87
N THR A 300 26.28 -9.03 0.41
CA THR A 300 26.76 -10.34 -0.08
C THR A 300 26.75 -10.46 -1.61
N GLY A 301 26.17 -9.50 -2.33
CA GLY A 301 25.92 -9.57 -3.77
C GLY A 301 24.84 -10.57 -4.20
N ARG A 302 24.34 -11.41 -3.28
CA ARG A 302 23.37 -12.50 -3.56
C ARG A 302 22.06 -12.39 -2.78
N ALA A 303 21.92 -11.38 -1.93
CA ALA A 303 20.71 -11.20 -1.14
C ALA A 303 19.54 -10.83 -2.05
N HIS A 304 18.43 -11.57 -1.98
CA HIS A 304 17.23 -11.32 -2.76
C HIS A 304 16.12 -10.74 -1.87
N GLN A 305 15.82 -9.45 -2.05
CA GLN A 305 14.79 -8.72 -1.31
C GLN A 305 13.86 -8.02 -2.32
N PRO A 306 12.65 -8.58 -2.58
CA PRO A 306 11.73 -8.01 -3.56
C PRO A 306 10.61 -7.15 -2.94
N PHE A 307 10.38 -7.25 -1.64
CA PHE A 307 9.21 -6.62 -1.01
C PHE A 307 9.37 -5.10 -0.82
N ARG A 308 8.26 -4.37 -0.89
CA ARG A 308 8.18 -2.91 -0.70
C ARG A 308 7.20 -2.58 0.43
N LEU A 309 6.18 -1.76 0.16
CA LEU A 309 5.03 -1.64 1.07
C LEU A 309 4.37 -3.01 1.25
N GLN A 310 3.56 -3.18 2.30
CA GLN A 310 2.96 -4.48 2.59
C GLN A 310 2.16 -5.04 1.41
N ASN A 311 2.46 -6.30 1.07
CA ASN A 311 1.99 -7.04 -0.10
C ASN A 311 2.42 -6.50 -1.48
N GLN A 312 3.46 -5.66 -1.54
CA GLN A 312 4.07 -5.25 -2.80
C GLN A 312 5.29 -6.09 -3.15
N TYR A 313 5.32 -6.57 -4.39
CA TYR A 313 6.47 -7.20 -5.01
C TYR A 313 7.07 -6.24 -6.06
N CYS A 314 8.35 -5.90 -5.94
CA CYS A 314 9.02 -4.97 -6.86
C CYS A 314 9.43 -5.65 -8.16
N ASP A 315 8.86 -5.18 -9.27
CA ASP A 315 9.30 -5.51 -10.61
C ASP A 315 10.21 -4.38 -11.11
N ARG A 316 11.50 -4.50 -10.78
CA ARG A 316 12.53 -3.48 -11.08
C ARG A 316 12.60 -3.18 -12.57
N GLU A 317 12.45 -4.21 -13.39
CA GLU A 317 12.48 -4.18 -14.84
C GLU A 317 11.44 -3.25 -15.47
N ILE A 318 10.30 -3.06 -14.80
CA ILE A 318 9.20 -2.22 -15.28
C ILE A 318 8.96 -1.03 -14.36
N ARG A 319 9.78 -0.85 -13.31
CA ARG A 319 9.70 0.25 -12.33
C ARG A 319 8.35 0.34 -11.61
N LEU A 320 7.61 -0.76 -11.55
CA LEU A 320 6.32 -0.85 -10.85
C LEU A 320 6.39 -1.89 -9.74
N HIS A 321 5.48 -1.78 -8.78
CA HIS A 321 5.32 -2.77 -7.74
C HIS A 321 3.99 -3.50 -7.95
N TYR A 322 4.05 -4.82 -8.18
CA TYR A 322 2.85 -5.65 -8.18
C TYR A 322 2.22 -5.66 -6.79
N ASN A 323 0.94 -5.28 -6.71
CA ASN A 323 0.17 -5.12 -5.47
C ASN A 323 -1.18 -5.85 -5.63
N PHE A 324 -1.11 -7.17 -5.74
CA PHE A 324 -2.23 -8.09 -5.86
C PHE A 324 -3.18 -7.78 -7.03
N PHE A 325 -4.23 -6.97 -6.83
CA PHE A 325 -5.16 -6.63 -7.92
C PHE A 325 -4.65 -5.54 -8.88
N ARG A 326 -3.60 -4.80 -8.51
CA ARG A 326 -3.12 -3.65 -9.28
C ARG A 326 -1.60 -3.53 -9.26
N TYR A 327 -1.06 -2.68 -10.15
CA TYR A 327 0.34 -2.27 -10.12
C TYR A 327 0.45 -0.87 -9.55
N TYR A 328 1.29 -0.72 -8.53
CA TYR A 328 1.61 0.53 -7.88
C TYR A 328 2.83 1.17 -8.56
N ASP A 329 2.69 2.44 -8.90
CA ASP A 329 3.73 3.28 -9.45
C ASP A 329 4.36 4.12 -8.33
N PRO A 330 5.57 3.75 -7.87
CA PRO A 330 6.22 4.44 -6.76
C PRO A 330 6.72 5.84 -7.14
N ASP A 331 6.81 6.19 -8.42
CA ASP A 331 7.23 7.54 -8.85
C ASP A 331 6.15 8.61 -8.55
N VAL A 332 4.89 8.18 -8.48
CA VAL A 332 3.71 9.05 -8.27
C VAL A 332 2.79 8.58 -7.14
N GLY A 333 3.22 7.60 -6.34
CA GLY A 333 2.53 7.18 -5.13
C GLY A 333 1.11 6.62 -5.34
N ARG A 334 0.83 5.98 -6.49
CA ARG A 334 -0.54 5.57 -6.88
C ARG A 334 -0.56 4.34 -7.79
N PHE A 335 -1.73 3.79 -8.04
CA PHE A 335 -1.91 2.70 -8.99
C PHE A 335 -1.93 3.19 -10.44
N VAL A 336 -1.54 2.32 -11.37
CA VAL A 336 -1.54 2.59 -12.83
C VAL A 336 -2.91 2.40 -13.49
N ASN A 337 -3.86 1.77 -12.79
CA ASN A 337 -5.22 1.57 -13.22
C ASN A 337 -6.23 1.89 -12.11
N GLN A 338 -7.48 2.13 -12.50
CA GLN A 338 -8.57 2.44 -11.58
C GLN A 338 -8.86 1.26 -10.64
N ASP A 339 -9.36 1.55 -9.44
CA ASP A 339 -9.76 0.53 -8.49
C ASP A 339 -10.84 -0.40 -9.10
N PRO A 340 -10.62 -1.73 -9.17
CA PRO A 340 -11.59 -2.68 -9.74
C PRO A 340 -12.93 -2.71 -9.02
N ILE A 341 -13.02 -2.25 -7.76
CA ILE A 341 -14.30 -2.09 -7.06
C ILE A 341 -14.97 -0.72 -7.31
N GLY A 342 -14.40 0.08 -8.23
CA GLY A 342 -14.90 1.37 -8.70
C GLY A 342 -15.04 2.38 -7.58
N LEU A 343 -16.12 3.15 -7.57
CA LEU A 343 -16.42 4.16 -6.54
C LEU A 343 -16.53 3.59 -5.10
N LEU A 344 -16.48 2.27 -4.91
CA LEU A 344 -16.34 1.67 -3.58
C LEU A 344 -14.92 1.78 -3.02
N GLY A 345 -13.94 1.97 -3.89
CA GLY A 345 -12.53 2.27 -3.62
C GLY A 345 -12.26 3.71 -3.17
N GLY A 346 -13.27 4.59 -3.27
CA GLY A 346 -13.17 6.01 -2.93
C GLY A 346 -13.34 6.93 -4.14
N ASP A 347 -13.05 8.22 -3.92
CA ASP A 347 -13.22 9.30 -4.92
C ASP A 347 -12.05 9.40 -5.91
N ASN A 348 -10.86 9.01 -5.47
CA ASN A 348 -9.69 8.89 -6.32
C ASN A 348 -9.40 7.42 -6.55
N LEU A 349 -9.78 6.94 -7.73
CA LEU A 349 -9.69 5.52 -8.08
C LEU A 349 -8.26 5.01 -8.24
N TYR A 350 -7.26 5.91 -8.30
CA TYR A 350 -5.85 5.55 -8.39
C TYR A 350 -5.15 5.52 -7.03
N LEU A 351 -5.80 6.02 -5.97
CA LEU A 351 -5.15 6.22 -4.68
C LEU A 351 -4.69 4.90 -4.05
N PHE A 352 -3.43 4.83 -3.64
CA PHE A 352 -2.90 3.72 -2.84
C PHE A 352 -3.40 3.77 -1.40
N ALA A 353 -3.15 4.90 -0.72
CA ALA A 353 -3.63 5.13 0.63
C ALA A 353 -3.73 6.64 0.91
N PRO A 354 -4.58 7.07 1.85
CA PRO A 354 -4.66 8.48 2.24
C PRO A 354 -3.35 9.05 2.80
N ASN A 355 -2.51 8.22 3.42
CA ASN A 355 -1.15 8.54 3.84
C ASN A 355 -0.32 7.25 3.95
N GLY A 356 0.57 7.01 2.99
CA GLY A 356 1.40 5.80 2.93
C GLY A 356 2.39 5.62 4.08
N GLN A 357 2.63 6.65 4.92
CA GLN A 357 3.54 6.57 6.06
C GLN A 357 2.92 5.93 7.31
N VAL A 358 1.59 5.78 7.31
CA VAL A 358 0.83 5.18 8.44
C VAL A 358 -0.31 4.27 7.98
N TRP A 359 -0.54 4.13 6.67
CA TRP A 359 -1.53 3.25 6.06
C TRP A 359 -0.87 2.31 5.05
N ILE A 360 -1.54 1.18 4.83
CA ILE A 360 -1.21 0.19 3.81
C ILE A 360 -2.49 -0.19 3.06
N ASP A 361 -2.35 -0.65 1.81
CA ASP A 361 -3.43 -1.28 1.03
C ASP A 361 -2.94 -2.62 0.46
N PRO A 362 -2.96 -3.71 1.26
CA PRO A 362 -2.40 -4.98 0.85
C PRO A 362 -3.12 -5.62 -0.34
N LEU A 363 -4.41 -5.35 -0.52
CA LEU A 363 -5.17 -5.90 -1.64
C LEU A 363 -5.08 -5.02 -2.87
N GLY A 364 -4.71 -3.75 -2.70
CA GLY A 364 -4.90 -2.74 -3.74
C GLY A 364 -6.37 -2.40 -3.90
N LEU A 365 -7.17 -2.43 -2.83
CA LEU A 365 -8.58 -2.03 -2.79
C LEU A 365 -8.83 -1.16 -1.55
N VAL A 366 -8.97 0.16 -1.73
CA VAL A 366 -9.14 1.07 -0.58
C VAL A 366 -10.63 1.21 -0.24
N LYS A 367 -11.15 0.53 0.79
CA LYS A 367 -12.53 0.77 1.22
C LYS A 367 -12.64 1.94 2.21
N THR A 368 -13.07 3.11 1.75
CA THR A 368 -13.46 4.24 2.61
C THR A 368 -14.82 4.79 2.20
N PRO A 369 -15.64 5.35 3.13
CA PRO A 369 -16.82 6.08 2.70
C PRO A 369 -16.39 7.26 1.84
N ARG A 370 -17.11 7.48 0.74
CA ARG A 370 -17.01 8.69 -0.08
C ARG A 370 -17.49 9.86 0.77
N VAL A 371 -16.63 10.82 1.10
CA VAL A 371 -16.96 11.96 1.98
C VAL A 371 -16.75 13.27 1.23
N THR A 372 -17.78 14.10 1.19
CA THR A 372 -17.74 15.45 0.61
C THR A 372 -17.55 16.47 1.72
N TYR A 373 -16.55 17.35 1.55
CA TYR A 373 -16.27 18.44 2.48
C TYR A 373 -16.62 19.79 1.86
N ALA A 374 -16.92 20.78 2.71
CA ALA A 374 -16.91 22.18 2.34
C ALA A 374 -15.48 22.73 2.36
N SER A 375 -15.27 23.91 1.75
CA SER A 375 -13.98 24.60 1.71
C SER A 375 -13.37 24.86 3.09
N ASN A 376 -14.19 24.98 4.14
CA ASN A 376 -13.73 25.14 5.52
C ASN A 376 -13.42 23.81 6.25
N GLY A 377 -13.45 22.67 5.55
CA GLY A 377 -13.21 21.34 6.12
C GLY A 377 -14.44 20.70 6.77
N ALA A 378 -15.63 21.32 6.72
CA ALA A 378 -16.84 20.74 7.28
C ALA A 378 -17.33 19.56 6.44
N VAL A 379 -17.65 18.43 7.06
CA VAL A 379 -18.32 17.32 6.36
C VAL A 379 -19.70 17.78 5.90
N LYS A 380 -20.03 17.58 4.62
CA LYS A 380 -21.33 17.91 4.01
C LYS A 380 -22.18 16.67 3.77
N SER A 381 -21.57 15.63 3.21
CA SER A 381 -22.24 14.37 2.94
C SER A 381 -21.24 13.23 2.93
N ALA A 382 -21.75 12.02 3.12
CA ALA A 382 -20.97 10.82 2.85
C ALA A 382 -21.83 9.74 2.20
N SER A 383 -21.21 8.75 1.56
CA SER A 383 -21.89 7.54 1.10
C SER A 383 -20.94 6.36 0.99
N VAL A 384 -21.46 5.15 1.16
CA VAL A 384 -20.68 3.91 0.99
C VAL A 384 -21.61 2.76 0.69
N VAL A 385 -21.10 1.71 0.05
CA VAL A 385 -21.82 0.44 -0.05
C VAL A 385 -21.14 -0.59 0.84
N ILE A 386 -21.94 -1.29 1.63
CA ILE A 386 -21.48 -2.35 2.52
C ILE A 386 -22.12 -3.68 2.14
N ARG A 387 -21.40 -4.77 2.44
CA ARG A 387 -21.76 -6.16 2.19
C ARG A 387 -21.54 -6.99 3.45
N ARG A 388 -22.09 -8.21 3.48
CA ARG A 388 -21.90 -9.16 4.59
C ARG A 388 -20.42 -9.30 5.02
N LYS A 389 -19.48 -9.35 4.06
CA LYS A 389 -18.04 -9.53 4.33
C LYS A 389 -17.38 -8.37 5.07
N ASP A 390 -18.02 -7.21 5.14
CA ASP A 390 -17.48 -6.00 5.79
C ASP A 390 -17.88 -5.91 7.27
N LEU A 391 -18.92 -6.65 7.64
CA LEU A 391 -19.51 -6.61 8.97
C LEU A 391 -18.50 -7.09 10.02
N GLY A 392 -18.37 -6.34 11.12
CA GLY A 392 -17.49 -6.66 12.24
C GLY A 392 -15.99 -6.39 12.02
N LYS A 393 -15.58 -5.96 10.83
CA LYS A 393 -14.16 -5.71 10.50
C LYS A 393 -13.66 -4.31 10.86
N GLY A 394 -14.54 -3.43 11.33
CA GLY A 394 -14.18 -2.06 11.65
C GLY A 394 -13.34 -1.92 12.92
N LYS A 395 -12.75 -0.74 13.09
CA LYS A 395 -11.85 -0.41 14.19
C LYS A 395 -12.51 0.61 15.13
N SER A 396 -12.35 0.49 16.45
CA SER A 396 -12.96 1.40 17.45
C SER A 396 -12.27 2.78 17.46
N THR A 397 -12.93 3.90 17.74
CA THR A 397 -12.24 5.21 17.86
C THR A 397 -11.14 5.21 18.93
N SER A 398 -10.02 5.86 18.63
CA SER A 398 -8.89 6.04 19.54
C SER A 398 -8.99 7.37 20.33
N LYS A 399 -8.03 7.64 21.21
CA LYS A 399 -7.95 8.94 21.92
C LYS A 399 -7.67 10.07 20.92
N GLU A 400 -6.80 9.79 19.97
CA GLU A 400 -6.37 10.67 18.89
C GLU A 400 -7.54 11.10 18.00
N ASN A 401 -8.43 10.16 17.65
CA ASN A 401 -9.65 10.51 16.92
C ASN A 401 -10.54 11.48 17.73
N ARG A 402 -10.62 11.30 19.06
CA ARG A 402 -11.40 12.20 19.93
C ARG A 402 -10.78 13.58 20.00
N ASP A 403 -9.45 13.66 20.11
CA ASP A 403 -8.73 14.94 20.14
C ASP A 403 -8.87 15.68 18.79
N TYR A 404 -8.81 14.96 17.66
CA TYR A 404 -9.09 15.49 16.33
C TYR A 404 -10.50 16.07 16.22
N VAL A 405 -11.55 15.32 16.58
CA VAL A 405 -12.91 15.87 16.44
C VAL A 405 -13.19 17.02 17.39
N LYS A 406 -12.52 17.07 18.55
CA LYS A 406 -12.62 18.20 19.48
C LYS A 406 -11.99 19.46 18.92
N SER A 407 -10.95 19.34 18.08
CA SER A 407 -10.37 20.49 17.38
C SER A 407 -11.29 21.04 16.27
N LEU A 408 -12.19 20.20 15.76
CA LEU A 408 -13.24 20.58 14.80
C LEU A 408 -14.56 20.98 15.47
N GLY A 409 -14.72 20.75 16.77
CA GLY A 409 -16.01 20.87 17.44
C GLY A 409 -15.90 21.49 18.82
N ARG A 410 -16.69 20.95 19.73
CA ARG A 410 -16.65 21.33 21.15
C ARG A 410 -15.74 20.38 21.92
N CYS A 411 -15.21 20.84 23.05
CA CYS A 411 -14.31 20.05 23.89
C CYS A 411 -14.98 18.81 24.52
N ASP A 412 -16.32 18.80 24.60
CA ASP A 412 -17.15 17.72 25.11
C ASP A 412 -17.67 16.76 24.01
N ASP A 413 -17.35 17.00 22.73
CA ASP A 413 -17.68 16.06 21.66
C ASP A 413 -16.87 14.76 21.77
N ASP A 414 -17.48 13.68 21.28
CA ASP A 414 -16.87 12.38 21.03
C ASP A 414 -16.64 12.20 19.52
N ALA A 415 -15.73 11.29 19.18
CA ALA A 415 -15.46 10.94 17.79
C ALA A 415 -16.60 10.10 17.22
N GLY A 416 -17.51 10.77 16.49
CA GLY A 416 -18.53 10.11 15.69
C GLY A 416 -17.89 9.46 14.48
N HIS A 417 -18.13 8.17 14.28
CA HIS A 417 -17.76 7.49 13.04
C HIS A 417 -18.84 7.74 11.98
N ILE A 418 -18.46 8.11 10.75
CA ILE A 418 -19.40 8.16 9.62
C ILE A 418 -19.86 6.74 9.30
N LEU A 419 -18.94 5.87 8.90
CA LEU A 419 -19.15 4.42 8.87
C LEU A 419 -18.61 3.83 10.16
N GLY A 420 -19.46 3.29 11.03
CA GLY A 420 -19.01 2.76 12.32
C GLY A 420 -18.37 1.38 12.28
N LYS A 421 -17.81 1.02 13.43
CA LYS A 421 -17.04 -0.20 13.66
C LYS A 421 -17.77 -1.46 13.22
N LEU A 422 -19.06 -1.57 13.56
CA LEU A 422 -19.87 -2.75 13.26
C LEU A 422 -20.01 -2.98 11.75
N LEU A 423 -19.91 -1.92 10.96
CA LEU A 423 -20.18 -1.92 9.52
C LEU A 423 -18.89 -1.91 8.68
N GLY A 424 -17.73 -2.10 9.30
CA GLY A 424 -16.43 -2.09 8.62
C GLY A 424 -15.72 -0.74 8.63
N GLY A 425 -16.17 0.21 9.46
CA GLY A 425 -15.59 1.54 9.59
C GLY A 425 -14.11 1.57 10.02
N SER A 426 -13.31 2.42 9.38
CA SER A 426 -11.91 2.64 9.74
C SER A 426 -11.74 3.76 10.78
N ARG A 427 -10.57 3.83 11.42
CA ARG A 427 -10.17 4.91 12.33
C ARG A 427 -9.68 6.18 11.59
N ASN A 428 -9.83 6.25 10.27
CA ASN A 428 -9.35 7.40 9.50
C ASN A 428 -10.09 8.67 9.95
N ASN A 429 -9.40 9.79 10.10
CA ASN A 429 -10.01 11.08 10.43
C ASN A 429 -11.03 11.53 9.37
N ARG A 430 -10.89 11.09 8.10
CA ARG A 430 -11.93 11.29 7.08
C ARG A 430 -13.25 10.59 7.40
N ASN A 431 -13.20 9.51 8.18
CA ASN A 431 -14.37 8.79 8.67
C ASN A 431 -14.88 9.33 10.02
N MET A 432 -14.42 10.52 10.45
CA MET A 432 -14.78 11.10 11.75
C MET A 432 -15.54 12.41 11.59
N PHE A 433 -16.42 12.69 12.55
CA PHE A 433 -17.03 14.00 12.72
C PHE A 433 -17.34 14.29 14.21
N PRO A 434 -17.43 15.56 14.62
CA PRO A 434 -17.77 15.89 16.00
C PRO A 434 -19.22 15.54 16.33
N GLN A 435 -19.42 14.74 17.37
CA GLN A 435 -20.75 14.27 17.78
C GLN A 435 -20.86 14.16 19.31
N LEU A 436 -22.02 14.50 19.85
CA LEU A 436 -22.30 14.34 21.28
C LEU A 436 -22.11 12.88 21.72
N PRO A 437 -21.40 12.62 22.84
CA PRO A 437 -21.13 11.27 23.31
C PRO A 437 -22.40 10.41 23.48
N LYS A 438 -23.49 11.00 24.00
CA LYS A 438 -24.79 10.33 24.20
C LYS A 438 -25.42 9.86 22.89
N ILE A 439 -25.20 10.59 21.79
CA ILE A 439 -25.72 10.25 20.47
C ILE A 439 -24.82 9.17 19.84
N ASN A 440 -23.50 9.40 19.83
CA ASN A 440 -22.52 8.50 19.24
C ASN A 440 -22.57 7.09 19.85
N ARG A 441 -22.59 7.03 21.19
CA ARG A 441 -22.55 5.75 21.93
C ARG A 441 -23.94 5.14 22.16
N GLY A 442 -25.00 5.90 21.95
CA GLY A 442 -26.40 5.49 22.07
C GLY A 442 -27.08 5.36 20.72
N GLN A 443 -27.96 6.32 20.40
CA GLN A 443 -28.87 6.25 19.24
C GLN A 443 -28.19 5.91 17.91
N TYR A 444 -26.99 6.45 17.67
CA TYR A 444 -26.23 6.23 16.44
C TYR A 444 -25.75 4.78 16.35
N ARG A 445 -25.14 4.27 17.42
CA ARG A 445 -24.69 2.88 17.53
C ARG A 445 -25.84 1.87 17.42
N ASP A 446 -27.00 2.18 18.00
CA ASP A 446 -28.18 1.30 17.89
C ASP A 446 -28.67 1.25 16.44
N PHE A 447 -28.70 2.38 15.73
CA PHE A 447 -29.04 2.40 14.31
C PHE A 447 -28.03 1.63 13.45
N GLU A 448 -26.73 1.68 13.78
CA GLU A 448 -25.73 0.85 13.11
C GLU A 448 -25.95 -0.65 13.33
N ARG A 449 -26.50 -1.05 14.48
CA ARG A 449 -26.88 -2.45 14.75
C ARG A 449 -28.08 -2.88 13.89
N ASP A 450 -29.06 -1.99 13.72
CA ASP A 450 -30.19 -2.23 12.80
C ASP A 450 -29.69 -2.47 11.36
N ILE A 451 -28.76 -1.62 10.90
CA ILE A 451 -28.12 -1.74 9.58
C ILE A 451 -27.30 -3.02 9.46
N TYR A 452 -26.54 -3.38 10.50
CA TYR A 452 -25.76 -4.62 10.53
C TYR A 452 -26.65 -5.83 10.26
N ASN A 453 -27.79 -5.91 10.94
CA ASN A 453 -28.75 -7.01 10.78
C ASN A 453 -29.38 -7.02 9.39
N LEU A 454 -29.73 -5.84 8.86
CA LEU A 454 -30.25 -5.69 7.50
C LEU A 454 -29.25 -6.21 6.46
N VAL A 455 -27.97 -5.86 6.57
CA VAL A 455 -26.91 -6.28 5.63
C VAL A 455 -26.63 -7.77 5.78
N LYS A 456 -26.66 -8.29 7.02
CA LYS A 456 -26.54 -9.72 7.29
C LYS A 456 -27.64 -10.50 6.57
N ALA A 457 -28.88 -10.02 6.59
CA ALA A 457 -29.99 -10.63 5.88
C ALA A 457 -29.89 -10.47 4.35
N ASN A 458 -29.66 -9.26 3.85
CA ASN A 458 -29.87 -8.93 2.44
C ASN A 458 -28.60 -8.87 1.57
N GLY A 459 -27.42 -9.13 2.14
CA GLY A 459 -26.18 -9.28 1.38
C GLY A 459 -25.42 -7.97 1.13
N LYS A 460 -26.10 -6.93 0.63
CA LYS A 460 -25.51 -5.64 0.21
C LYS A 460 -26.48 -4.48 0.42
N THR A 461 -25.97 -3.33 0.87
CA THR A 461 -26.76 -2.11 1.15
C THR A 461 -25.94 -0.85 0.87
N LYS A 462 -26.58 0.19 0.32
CA LYS A 462 -25.98 1.53 0.19
C LYS A 462 -26.37 2.39 1.38
N LEU A 463 -25.39 3.08 1.94
CA LEU A 463 -25.54 4.01 3.05
C LEU A 463 -25.26 5.42 2.55
N SER A 464 -25.99 6.41 3.06
CA SER A 464 -25.66 7.83 2.85
C SER A 464 -25.90 8.67 4.09
N TRP A 465 -25.12 9.73 4.21
CA TRP A 465 -25.19 10.70 5.29
C TRP A 465 -25.31 12.11 4.72
N SER A 466 -26.13 12.95 5.37
CA SER A 466 -26.17 14.39 5.15
C SER A 466 -25.88 15.09 6.47
N PHE A 467 -24.93 16.02 6.47
CA PHE A 467 -24.47 16.74 7.65
C PHE A 467 -24.94 18.19 7.58
N ASN A 468 -25.79 18.57 8.53
CA ASN A 468 -26.33 19.92 8.61
C ASN A 468 -25.40 20.77 9.48
N THR A 469 -24.43 21.41 8.83
CA THR A 469 -23.42 22.23 9.49
C THR A 469 -23.64 23.71 9.20
N PRO A 470 -23.77 24.57 10.24
CA PRO A 470 -23.92 26.02 10.06
C PRO A 470 -22.72 26.63 9.31
N PRO A 471 -22.93 27.70 8.52
CA PRO A 471 -21.85 28.39 7.82
C PRO A 471 -20.73 28.83 8.79
N GLY A 472 -19.47 28.62 8.40
CA GLY A 472 -18.30 28.97 9.21
C GLY A 472 -17.91 27.93 10.28
N PHE A 473 -18.73 26.91 10.51
CA PHE A 473 -18.44 25.83 11.47
C PHE A 473 -18.11 24.51 10.76
N THR A 474 -17.46 23.61 11.48
CA THR A 474 -17.13 22.23 11.05
C THR A 474 -17.93 21.17 11.81
N ARG A 475 -18.50 21.51 12.98
CA ARG A 475 -19.38 20.66 13.78
C ARG A 475 -20.83 20.66 13.27
N PRO A 476 -21.40 19.51 12.88
CA PRO A 476 -22.79 19.42 12.44
C PRO A 476 -23.76 19.62 13.61
N THR A 477 -24.89 20.28 13.36
CA THR A 477 -26.03 20.38 14.30
C THR A 477 -26.98 19.20 14.20
N SER A 478 -26.99 18.52 13.04
CA SER A 478 -27.66 17.24 12.88
C SER A 478 -27.05 16.42 11.75
N VAL A 479 -27.25 15.11 11.82
CA VAL A 479 -26.82 14.15 10.80
C VAL A 479 -28.02 13.32 10.38
N VAL A 480 -28.32 13.29 9.09
CA VAL A 480 -29.35 12.40 8.53
C VAL A 480 -28.66 11.19 7.92
N TYR A 481 -28.94 10.00 8.45
CA TYR A 481 -28.36 8.74 8.02
C TYR A 481 -29.43 7.91 7.31
N ARG A 482 -29.20 7.58 6.04
CA ARG A 482 -30.12 6.86 5.15
C ARG A 482 -29.53 5.54 4.67
N VAL A 483 -30.41 4.58 4.45
CA VAL A 483 -30.08 3.20 4.10
C VAL A 483 -30.93 2.80 2.91
N TYR A 484 -30.29 2.33 1.85
CA TYR A 484 -30.93 1.97 0.59
C TYR A 484 -30.70 0.50 0.24
N GLN A 485 -31.78 -0.20 -0.06
CA GLN A 485 -31.80 -1.58 -0.55
C GLN A 485 -32.30 -1.54 -2.00
N GLN A 486 -31.51 -2.05 -2.95
CA GLN A 486 -31.90 -2.04 -4.38
C GLN A 486 -32.37 -0.67 -4.90
N GLY A 487 -31.73 0.41 -4.43
CA GLY A 487 -32.06 1.79 -4.81
C GLY A 487 -33.22 2.41 -4.03
N GLN A 488 -33.99 1.64 -3.27
CA GLN A 488 -35.11 2.14 -2.46
C GLN A 488 -34.67 2.48 -1.04
N LEU A 489 -35.16 3.60 -0.50
CA LEU A 489 -34.91 3.99 0.89
C LEU A 489 -35.67 3.06 1.84
N VAL A 490 -34.95 2.33 2.68
CA VAL A 490 -35.55 1.35 3.61
C VAL A 490 -35.42 1.73 5.08
N LEU A 491 -34.39 2.50 5.46
CA LEU A 491 -34.26 3.06 6.81
C LEU A 491 -33.72 4.48 6.73
N GLN A 492 -34.19 5.34 7.64
CA GLN A 492 -33.66 6.68 7.83
C GLN A 492 -33.74 7.05 9.31
N ARG A 493 -32.70 7.74 9.82
CA ARG A 493 -32.75 8.37 11.14
C ARG A 493 -32.03 9.72 11.12
N THR A 494 -32.58 10.69 11.82
CA THR A 494 -31.96 12.00 12.04
C THR A 494 -31.44 12.09 13.46
N PHE A 495 -30.15 12.31 13.60
CA PHE A 495 -29.47 12.48 14.88
C PHE A 495 -29.27 13.96 15.14
N ARG A 496 -29.94 14.49 16.17
CA ARG A 496 -29.77 15.88 16.58
C ARG A 496 -28.53 15.99 17.47
N ASN A 497 -27.59 16.82 17.03
CA ASN A 497 -26.29 17.03 17.65
C ASN A 497 -26.23 18.41 18.32
N ILE A 498 -27.31 18.79 19.03
CA ILE A 498 -27.51 20.12 19.61
C ILE A 498 -27.14 20.15 21.09
#